data_AF-A0A371Y739-F1
#
_entry.id   AF-A0A371Y739-F1
#
_cell.length_a   1.000
_cell.length_b   1.000
_cell.length_c   1.000
_cell.angle_alpha   90.00
_cell.angle_beta   90.00
_cell.angle_gamma   90.00
#
_symmetry.space_group_name_H-M   'P 1'
#
loop_
_entity.id
_entity.type
_entity.pdbx_description
1 polymer ?
#
loop_
_entity_poly.entity_id
_entity_poly.type
_entity_poly.pdbx_seq_one_letter_code
_entity_poly.pdbx_strand_id
1 'polypeptide(L)'
;MEGEELARLTNPDRYYLAYQRYVDTHAMEPKGRAAWEEVSQQLAASGVLGDKGQPVSPSTLRRYALEQRIYCRWVDEYERLGEPPPYEVLLARLAHDGTKSGSRQLTLDDLQGGERLASGFERRYHALRSHN
;
A
#
# COMPACT_ATOMS: atom_id res chain seq x y z
N MET A 1 7.96 22.21 -3.09
CA MET A 1 7.80 21.87 -1.66
C MET A 1 7.36 20.41 -1.43
N GLU A 2 6.81 19.68 -2.41
CA GLU A 2 6.45 18.24 -2.27
C GLU A 2 7.59 17.32 -1.80
N GLY A 3 8.85 17.59 -2.21
CA GLY A 3 9.98 16.71 -1.88
C GLY A 3 10.34 16.63 -0.39
N GLU A 4 10.00 17.65 0.41
CA GLU A 4 10.38 17.75 1.83
C GLU A 4 9.35 17.08 2.75
N GLU A 5 8.08 17.02 2.33
CA GLU A 5 7.02 16.29 3.05
C GLU A 5 7.07 14.80 2.78
N LEU A 6 7.35 14.39 1.53
CA LEU A 6 7.62 12.98 1.21
C LEU A 6 8.79 12.43 2.02
N ALA A 7 9.79 13.26 2.34
CA ALA A 7 10.95 12.88 3.15
C ALA A 7 10.56 12.38 4.56
N ARG A 8 9.42 12.84 5.11
CA ARG A 8 8.91 12.43 6.43
C ARG A 8 8.13 11.12 6.42
N LEU A 9 7.65 10.70 5.23
CA LEU A 9 6.95 9.44 5.03
C LEU A 9 7.93 8.26 5.00
N THR A 10 7.48 7.09 5.47
CA THR A 10 8.27 5.86 5.30
C THR A 10 8.24 5.40 3.84
N ASN A 11 9.20 4.56 3.44
CA ASN A 11 9.21 4.01 2.07
C ASN A 11 7.90 3.28 1.70
N PRO A 12 7.32 2.42 2.56
CA PRO A 12 6.01 1.83 2.29
C PRO A 12 4.88 2.84 2.04
N ASP A 13 4.88 3.98 2.74
CA ASP A 13 3.88 5.03 2.56
C ASP A 13 4.05 5.75 1.21
N ARG A 14 5.31 6.02 0.82
CA ARG A 14 5.62 6.58 -0.52
C ARG A 14 5.22 5.62 -1.64
N TYR A 15 5.49 4.33 -1.45
CA TYR A 15 5.09 3.30 -2.42
C TYR A 15 3.57 3.18 -2.53
N TYR A 16 2.86 3.35 -1.41
CA TYR A 16 1.40 3.40 -1.41
C TYR A 16 0.89 4.60 -2.21
N LEU A 17 1.42 5.80 -2.00
CA LEU A 17 1.02 7.00 -2.76
C LEU A 17 1.19 6.82 -4.27
N ALA A 18 2.31 6.23 -4.71
CA ALA A 18 2.53 5.94 -6.13
C ALA A 18 1.59 4.85 -6.66
N TYR A 19 1.33 3.81 -5.86
CA TYR A 19 0.31 2.80 -6.19
C TYR A 19 -1.08 3.44 -6.33
N GLN A 20 -1.47 4.31 -5.41
CA GLN A 20 -2.78 4.98 -5.42
C GLN A 20 -2.91 5.89 -6.65
N ARG A 21 -1.89 6.72 -6.93
CA ARG A 21 -1.84 7.54 -8.17
C ARG A 21 -2.01 6.71 -9.43
N TYR A 22 -1.37 5.54 -9.50
CA TYR A 22 -1.55 4.62 -10.63
C TYR A 22 -2.99 4.13 -10.73
N VAL A 23 -3.58 3.69 -9.62
CA VAL A 23 -4.97 3.21 -9.56
C VAL A 23 -5.95 4.31 -9.95
N ASP A 24 -5.75 5.53 -9.47
CA ASP A 24 -6.61 6.68 -9.79
C ASP A 24 -6.54 7.03 -11.28
N THR A 25 -5.34 6.91 -11.87
CA THR A 25 -5.12 7.20 -13.30
C THR A 25 -5.70 6.12 -14.22
N HIS A 26 -5.56 4.86 -13.84
CA HIS A 26 -5.90 3.72 -14.71
C HIS A 26 -7.23 3.04 -14.35
N ALA A 27 -7.87 3.45 -13.25
CA ALA A 27 -9.02 2.77 -12.63
C ALA A 27 -8.79 1.26 -12.36
N MET A 28 -7.53 0.84 -12.27
CA MET A 28 -7.16 -0.55 -12.05
C MET A 28 -5.81 -0.68 -11.36
N GLU A 29 -5.62 -1.80 -10.66
CA GLU A 29 -4.36 -2.10 -10.00
C GLU A 29 -3.22 -2.36 -10.99
N PRO A 30 -1.97 -2.05 -10.63
CA PRO A 30 -0.80 -2.42 -11.42
C PRO A 30 -0.70 -3.94 -11.60
N LYS A 31 -0.80 -4.38 -12.87
CA LYS A 31 -0.69 -5.80 -13.25
C LYS A 31 0.47 -6.01 -14.22
N GLY A 32 1.23 -7.08 -14.01
CA GLY A 32 2.36 -7.44 -14.86
C GLY A 32 3.54 -6.48 -14.73
N ARG A 33 4.61 -6.74 -15.48
CA ARG A 33 5.89 -6.03 -15.34
C ARG A 33 5.79 -4.54 -15.71
N ALA A 34 5.17 -4.22 -16.84
CA ALA A 34 5.10 -2.86 -17.38
C ALA A 34 4.40 -1.87 -16.42
N ALA A 35 3.29 -2.27 -15.80
CA ALA A 35 2.60 -1.42 -14.82
C ALA A 35 3.48 -1.11 -13.60
N TRP A 36 4.23 -2.11 -13.10
CA TRP A 36 5.15 -1.88 -11.97
C TRP A 36 6.42 -1.10 -12.37
N GLU A 37 6.81 -1.12 -13.65
CA GLU A 37 7.85 -0.22 -14.19
C GLU A 37 7.34 1.22 -14.23
N GLU A 38 6.08 1.44 -14.59
CA GLU A 38 5.48 2.77 -14.55
C GLU A 38 5.40 3.32 -13.13
N VAL A 39 4.93 2.53 -12.16
CA VAL A 39 4.92 2.94 -10.73
C VAL A 39 6.33 3.28 -10.25
N SER A 40 7.35 2.52 -10.67
CA SER A 40 8.75 2.79 -10.38
C SER A 40 9.23 4.13 -10.96
N GLN A 41 8.85 4.44 -12.21
CA GLN A 41 9.19 5.70 -12.87
C GLN A 41 8.47 6.89 -12.20
N GLN A 42 7.21 6.73 -11.82
CA GLN A 42 6.45 7.76 -11.09
C GLN A 42 7.12 8.10 -9.73
N LEU A 43 7.59 7.08 -9.01
CA LEU A 43 8.37 7.27 -7.77
C LEU A 43 9.66 8.03 -8.04
N ALA A 44 10.43 7.62 -9.06
CA ALA A 44 11.69 8.28 -9.40
C ALA A 44 11.47 9.75 -9.83
N ALA A 45 10.42 10.03 -10.60
CA ALA A 45 10.05 11.39 -10.99
C ALA A 45 9.66 12.27 -9.79
N SER A 46 9.13 11.66 -8.73
CA SER A 46 8.81 12.33 -7.46
C SER A 46 9.99 12.42 -6.49
N GLY A 47 11.21 12.07 -6.93
CA GLY A 47 12.42 12.08 -6.10
C GLY A 47 12.52 10.91 -5.12
N VAL A 48 11.61 9.93 -5.19
CA VAL A 48 11.65 8.73 -4.35
C VAL A 48 12.47 7.66 -5.05
N LEU A 49 13.73 7.55 -4.63
CA LEU A 49 14.69 6.60 -5.16
C LEU A 49 14.95 5.47 -4.15
N GLY A 50 15.29 4.30 -4.67
CA GLY A 50 15.82 3.18 -3.90
C GLY A 50 17.31 3.34 -3.63
N ASP A 51 17.93 2.21 -3.25
CA ASP A 51 19.34 2.19 -2.88
C ASP A 51 20.24 2.76 -3.98
N LYS A 52 21.23 3.56 -3.56
CA LYS A 52 22.23 4.19 -4.44
C LYS A 52 21.64 5.16 -5.48
N GLY A 53 20.46 5.73 -5.21
CA GLY A 53 19.83 6.73 -6.08
C GLY A 53 19.23 6.14 -7.35
N GLN A 54 18.97 4.84 -7.38
CA GLN A 54 18.33 4.17 -8.51
C GLN A 54 16.80 4.14 -8.33
N PRO A 55 16.01 4.06 -9.42
CA PRO A 55 14.58 3.78 -9.30
C PRO A 55 14.31 2.52 -8.49
N VAL A 56 13.25 2.56 -7.68
CA VAL A 56 12.85 1.40 -6.85
C VAL A 56 12.44 0.26 -7.77
N SER A 57 13.01 -0.93 -7.59
CA SER A 57 12.76 -2.02 -8.53
C SER A 57 11.26 -2.42 -8.59
N PRO A 58 10.72 -2.74 -9.77
CA PRO A 58 9.35 -3.26 -9.92
C PRO A 58 9.08 -4.50 -9.06
N SER A 59 10.09 -5.35 -8.88
CA SER A 59 10.02 -6.54 -8.02
C SER A 59 9.89 -6.17 -6.55
N THR A 60 10.56 -5.11 -6.10
CA THR A 60 10.40 -4.57 -4.74
C THR A 60 8.99 -4.06 -4.54
N LEU A 61 8.48 -3.24 -5.46
CA LEU A 61 7.13 -2.67 -5.37
C LEU A 61 6.04 -3.74 -5.35
N ARG A 62 6.17 -4.76 -6.21
CA ARG A 62 5.22 -5.88 -6.25
C ARG A 62 5.12 -6.64 -4.93
N ARG A 63 6.21 -6.71 -4.14
CA ARG A 63 6.17 -7.33 -2.80
C ARG A 63 5.27 -6.57 -1.82
N TYR A 64 4.99 -5.29 -2.07
CA TYR A 64 4.07 -4.48 -1.28
C TYR A 64 2.64 -4.51 -1.81
N ALA A 65 2.36 -5.07 -3.00
CA ALA A 65 1.03 -5.03 -3.61
C ALA A 65 -0.07 -5.61 -2.71
N LEU A 66 0.21 -6.73 -2.03
CA LEU A 66 -0.73 -7.34 -1.10
C LEU A 66 -0.98 -6.44 0.12
N GLU A 67 0.08 -5.85 0.67
CA GLU A 67 -0.03 -4.90 1.79
C GLU A 67 -0.87 -3.69 1.39
N GLN A 68 -0.70 -3.15 0.18
CA GLN A 68 -1.50 -2.01 -0.28
C GLN A 68 -2.98 -2.36 -0.45
N ARG A 69 -3.30 -3.54 -0.98
CA ARG A 69 -4.69 -4.02 -1.06
C ARG A 69 -5.34 -4.13 0.31
N ILE A 70 -4.64 -4.74 1.26
CA ILE A 70 -5.11 -4.89 2.63
C ILE A 70 -5.30 -3.49 3.25
N TYR A 71 -4.34 -2.60 3.04
CA TYR A 71 -4.41 -1.23 3.55
C TYR A 71 -5.60 -0.44 2.98
N CYS A 72 -5.84 -0.49 1.66
CA CYS A 72 -7.03 0.13 1.06
C CYS A 72 -8.32 -0.33 1.74
N ARG A 73 -8.46 -1.65 1.99
CA ARG A 73 -9.63 -2.19 2.70
C ARG A 73 -9.69 -1.80 4.16
N TRP A 74 -8.55 -1.73 4.82
CA TRP A 74 -8.48 -1.23 6.18
C TRP A 74 -8.96 0.24 6.23
N VAL A 75 -8.56 1.09 5.28
CA VAL A 75 -9.01 2.49 5.18
C VAL A 75 -10.50 2.57 4.94
N ASP A 76 -11.03 1.81 3.97
CA ASP A 76 -12.48 1.78 3.67
C ASP A 76 -13.30 1.43 4.93
N GLU A 77 -12.86 0.42 5.69
CA GLU A 77 -13.54 0.00 6.92
C GLU A 77 -13.34 0.99 8.07
N TYR A 78 -12.15 1.60 8.19
CA TYR A 78 -11.86 2.63 9.19
C TYR A 78 -12.76 3.86 8.98
N GLU A 79 -12.89 4.34 7.74
CA GLU A 79 -13.76 5.47 7.42
C GLU A 79 -15.24 5.15 7.67
N ARG A 80 -15.65 3.89 7.46
CA ARG A 80 -17.02 3.43 7.73
C ARG A 80 -17.32 3.30 9.23
N LEU A 81 -16.36 2.82 10.03
CA LEU A 81 -16.56 2.54 11.46
C LEU A 81 -16.20 3.73 12.36
N GLY A 82 -15.29 4.60 11.92
CA GLY A 82 -14.72 5.69 12.71
C GLY A 82 -13.62 5.24 13.68
N GLU A 83 -13.22 3.96 13.65
CA GLU A 83 -12.19 3.36 14.50
C GLU A 83 -11.48 2.21 13.77
N PRO A 84 -10.30 1.76 14.24
CA PRO A 84 -9.60 0.61 13.66
C PRO A 84 -10.50 -0.63 13.57
N PRO A 85 -10.73 -1.19 12.35
CA PRO A 85 -11.55 -2.39 12.21
C PRO A 85 -10.89 -3.59 12.92
N PRO A 86 -11.69 -4.45 13.59
CA PRO A 86 -11.20 -5.74 14.06
C PRO A 86 -10.63 -6.57 12.90
N TYR A 87 -9.56 -7.33 13.14
CA TYR A 87 -8.91 -8.12 12.08
C TYR A 87 -9.83 -9.18 11.48
N GLU A 88 -10.79 -9.68 12.24
CA GLU A 88 -11.82 -10.62 11.79
C GLU A 88 -12.76 -9.98 10.76
N VAL A 89 -13.14 -8.72 10.99
CA VAL A 89 -13.97 -7.94 10.06
C VAL A 89 -13.19 -7.66 8.78
N LEU A 90 -11.94 -7.21 8.92
CA LEU A 90 -11.05 -6.98 7.77
C LEU A 90 -10.82 -8.27 6.98
N LEU A 91 -10.56 -9.40 7.65
CA LEU A 91 -10.34 -10.69 7.01
C LEU A 91 -11.58 -11.16 6.24
N ALA A 92 -12.76 -11.05 6.85
CA ALA A 92 -14.02 -11.41 6.19
C ALA A 92 -14.24 -10.57 4.93
N ARG A 93 -13.92 -9.27 4.98
CA ARG A 93 -14.00 -8.36 3.84
C ARG A 93 -13.02 -8.73 2.73
N LEU A 94 -11.77 -8.98 3.09
CA LEU A 94 -10.74 -9.42 2.15
C LEU A 94 -11.11 -10.75 1.47
N ALA A 95 -11.69 -11.68 2.21
CA ALA A 95 -12.17 -12.95 1.69
C ALA A 95 -13.35 -12.76 0.73
N HIS A 96 -14.31 -11.89 1.08
CA HIS A 96 -15.44 -11.53 0.23
C HIS A 96 -14.98 -10.96 -1.12
N ASP A 97 -13.95 -10.10 -1.10
CA ASP A 97 -13.38 -9.48 -2.29
C ASP A 97 -12.43 -10.41 -3.08
N GLY A 98 -12.22 -11.65 -2.59
CA GLY A 98 -11.33 -12.61 -3.21
C GLY A 98 -9.85 -12.25 -3.10
N THR A 99 -9.46 -11.40 -2.14
CA THR A 99 -8.06 -11.05 -1.88
C THR A 99 -7.30 -12.27 -1.36
N LYS A 100 -6.14 -12.56 -1.99
CA LYS A 100 -5.32 -13.74 -1.73
C LYS A 100 -3.84 -13.41 -1.75
N SER A 101 -3.04 -14.18 -1.02
CA SER A 101 -1.58 -14.22 -1.16
C SER A 101 -1.23 -15.32 -2.16
N GLY A 102 -0.99 -14.94 -3.42
CA GLY A 102 -0.85 -15.92 -4.51
C GLY A 102 -2.13 -16.74 -4.67
N SER A 103 -2.05 -18.05 -4.52
CA SER A 103 -3.21 -18.96 -4.54
C SER A 103 -3.87 -19.15 -3.17
N ARG A 104 -3.23 -18.72 -2.08
CA ARG A 104 -3.66 -18.98 -0.70
C ARG A 104 -4.59 -17.88 -0.17
N GLN A 105 -5.65 -18.27 0.53
CA GLN A 105 -6.47 -17.33 1.30
C GLN A 105 -5.67 -16.74 2.47
N LEU A 106 -5.93 -15.48 2.78
CA LEU A 106 -5.37 -14.84 3.96
C LEU A 106 -5.96 -15.46 5.24
N THR A 107 -5.19 -15.45 6.32
CA THR A 107 -5.61 -15.89 7.65
C THR A 107 -5.48 -14.75 8.65
N LEU A 108 -6.02 -14.94 9.87
CA LEU A 108 -5.80 -13.97 10.95
C LEU A 108 -4.31 -13.84 11.28
N ASP A 109 -3.54 -14.93 11.26
CA ASP A 109 -2.09 -14.88 11.50
C ASP A 109 -1.35 -14.04 10.46
N ASP A 110 -1.79 -14.03 9.19
CA ASP A 110 -1.20 -13.15 8.18
C ASP A 110 -1.39 -11.68 8.56
N LEU A 111 -2.57 -11.33 9.07
CA LEU A 111 -2.89 -9.96 9.48
C LEU A 111 -2.22 -9.60 10.81
N GLN A 112 -2.32 -10.46 11.82
CA GLN A 112 -1.88 -10.22 13.20
C GLN A 112 -0.38 -10.45 13.41
N GLY A 113 0.18 -11.52 12.84
CA GLY A 113 1.58 -11.92 12.99
C GLY A 113 2.52 -11.30 11.96
N GLY A 114 1.99 -10.68 10.92
CA GLY A 114 2.78 -9.91 9.98
C GLY A 114 3.17 -8.56 10.56
N GLU A 115 4.37 -8.43 11.15
CA GLU A 115 4.96 -7.13 11.54
C GLU A 115 4.94 -6.09 10.40
N ARG A 116 4.84 -6.55 9.14
CA ARG A 116 4.73 -5.71 7.93
C ARG A 116 3.31 -5.27 7.59
N LEU A 117 2.28 -6.01 8.00
CA LEU A 117 0.89 -5.78 7.57
C LEU A 117 0.11 -4.94 8.61
N ALA A 118 0.06 -5.35 9.88
CA ALA A 118 -0.82 -4.71 10.85
C ALA A 118 -0.23 -3.47 11.55
N SER A 119 1.06 -3.49 11.88
CA SER A 119 1.67 -2.61 12.91
C SER A 119 1.81 -1.13 12.53
N GLY A 120 1.14 -0.68 11.46
CA GLY A 120 1.39 0.63 10.89
C GLY A 120 0.29 1.25 10.06
N PHE A 121 -0.87 0.60 9.93
CA PHE A 121 -1.94 1.15 9.08
C PHE A 121 -2.54 2.43 9.64
N GLU A 122 -2.81 2.49 10.94
CA GLU A 122 -3.31 3.71 11.57
C GLU A 122 -2.29 4.85 11.49
N ARG A 123 -1.02 4.57 11.81
CA ARG A 123 0.08 5.53 11.61
C ARG A 123 0.14 6.02 10.15
N ARG A 124 0.12 5.10 9.19
CA ARG A 124 0.14 5.42 7.75
C ARG A 124 -1.04 6.31 7.39
N TYR A 125 -2.24 5.98 7.84
CA TYR A 125 -3.44 6.77 7.58
C TYR A 125 -3.33 8.20 8.06
N HIS A 126 -2.88 8.42 9.30
CA HIS A 126 -2.65 9.76 9.81
C HIS A 126 -1.53 10.50 9.07
N ALA A 127 -0.43 9.81 8.74
CA ALA A 127 0.68 10.40 8.00
C ALA A 127 0.27 10.84 6.59
N LEU A 128 -0.53 10.02 5.90
CA LEU A 128 -1.01 10.31 4.55
C LEU A 128 -2.11 11.37 4.51
N ARG A 129 -3.03 11.40 5.49
CA ARG A 129 -4.03 12.47 5.59
C ARG A 129 -3.45 13.82 6.00
N SER A 130 -2.28 13.82 6.65
CA SER A 130 -1.54 15.06 6.92
C SER A 130 -0.72 15.53 5.72
N HIS A 131 -0.64 14.73 4.65
CA HIS A 131 0.10 15.03 3.43
C HIS A 131 -0.79 15.52 2.26
N ASN A 132 -2.10 15.21 2.31
CA ASN A 132 -3.11 15.70 1.37
C ASN A 132 -3.79 16.96 1.92
#